data_AF-A0A3A5VQ96-F1
#
_entry.id   AF-A0A3A5VQ96-F1
#
_cell.length_a   1.000
_cell.length_b   1.000
_cell.length_c   1.000
_cell.angle_alpha   90.00
_cell.angle_beta   90.00
_cell.angle_gamma   90.00
#
_symmetry.space_group_name_H-M   'P 1'
#
loop_
_entity.id
_entity.type
_entity.pdbx_description
1 polymer ?
#
loop_
_entity_poly.entity_id
_entity_poly.type
_entity_poly.pdbx_seq_one_letter_code
_entity_poly.pdbx_strand_id
1 'polypeptide(L)'
;TMPLQAVTNSLSGRFSRGSPVFIISSCEGDGTVPAAVRDLVGRGHEVTVLSPSSVDFERLVSRIPRMSYEVLKLERQNRLTTLAGSGAQVIDWMPDMDLSQALMQVRGY
;
A
#
# COMPACT_ATOMS: atom_id res chain seq x y z
N THR A 1 -9.65 4.42 -13.58
CA THR A 1 -8.27 4.97 -13.48
C THR A 1 -7.30 3.98 -14.11
N MET A 2 -6.08 4.40 -14.46
CA MET A 2 -5.07 3.49 -15.04
C MET A 2 -4.49 2.56 -13.95
N PRO A 3 -4.33 1.25 -14.19
CA PRO A 3 -3.75 0.31 -13.21
C PRO A 3 -2.29 0.61 -12.91
N LEU A 4 -1.86 0.40 -11.66
CA LEU A 4 -0.49 0.65 -11.21
C LEU A 4 0.53 -0.14 -12.03
N GLN A 5 0.24 -1.40 -12.37
CA GLN A 5 1.15 -2.23 -13.17
C GLN A 5 1.43 -1.62 -14.56
N ALA A 6 0.44 -1.00 -15.19
CA ALA A 6 0.63 -0.36 -16.49
C ALA A 6 1.57 0.85 -16.38
N VAL A 7 1.42 1.62 -15.30
CA VAL A 7 2.28 2.78 -15.00
C VAL A 7 3.71 2.32 -14.71
N THR A 8 3.89 1.35 -13.82
CA THR A 8 5.23 0.88 -13.44
C THR A 8 5.95 0.22 -14.60
N ASN A 9 5.27 -0.57 -15.44
CA ASN A 9 5.87 -1.15 -16.64
C ASN A 9 6.35 -0.08 -17.65
N SER A 10 5.63 1.03 -17.76
CA SER A 10 5.98 2.12 -18.68
C SER A 10 7.16 2.97 -18.18
N LEU A 11 7.39 2.98 -16.87
CA LEU A 11 8.38 3.84 -16.22
C LEU A 11 9.61 3.09 -15.72
N SER A 12 9.52 1.79 -15.42
CA SER A 12 10.58 1.02 -14.75
C SER A 12 11.89 0.99 -15.52
N GLY A 13 11.84 1.07 -16.86
CA GLY A 13 13.06 1.15 -17.69
C GLY A 13 13.87 2.44 -17.49
N ARG A 14 13.31 3.44 -16.81
CA ARG A 14 13.98 4.70 -16.45
C ARG A 14 14.51 4.70 -15.02
N PHE A 15 14.27 3.64 -14.24
CA PHE A 15 14.73 3.56 -12.87
C PHE A 15 16.16 3.02 -12.84
N SER A 16 17.04 3.72 -12.14
CA SER A 16 18.34 3.17 -11.80
C SER A 16 18.18 1.97 -10.87
N ARG A 17 19.12 1.03 -10.92
CA ARG A 17 19.11 -0.12 -10.00
C ARG A 17 19.15 0.38 -8.55
N GLY A 18 18.32 -0.20 -7.68
CA GLY A 18 18.24 0.22 -6.28
C GLY A 18 17.53 1.54 -6.03
N SER A 19 16.95 2.19 -7.06
CA SER A 19 16.20 3.43 -6.84
C SER A 19 15.08 3.22 -5.81
N PRO A 20 14.91 4.15 -4.85
CA PRO A 20 13.79 4.11 -3.92
C PRO A 20 12.49 4.43 -4.67
N VAL A 21 11.43 3.69 -4.38
CA VAL A 21 10.10 3.86 -4.96
C VAL A 21 9.09 4.00 -3.85
N PHE A 22 8.41 5.16 -3.80
CA PHE A 22 7.36 5.44 -2.85
C PHE A 22 5.99 5.29 -3.50
N ILE A 23 5.10 4.50 -2.88
CA ILE A 23 3.71 4.34 -3.30
C ILE A 23 2.83 4.85 -2.17
N ILE A 24 2.05 5.90 -2.44
CA ILE A 24 1.03 6.41 -1.51
C ILE A 24 -0.34 6.06 -2.10
N SER A 25 -0.99 5.06 -1.54
CA SER A 25 -2.27 4.56 -2.05
C SER A 25 -2.92 3.67 -1.01
N SER A 26 -4.24 3.73 -0.88
CA SER A 26 -4.98 2.75 -0.06
C SER A 26 -4.81 1.31 -0.56
N CYS A 27 -4.24 1.12 -1.75
CA CYS A 27 -4.06 -0.17 -2.42
C CYS A 27 -5.39 -0.88 -2.67
N GLU A 28 -6.49 -0.15 -2.68
CA GLU A 28 -7.85 -0.65 -2.90
C GLU A 28 -8.35 -0.34 -4.31
N GLY A 29 -9.23 -1.21 -4.83
CA GLY A 29 -9.85 -1.05 -6.16
C GLY A 29 -8.96 -1.38 -7.37
N ASP A 30 -7.66 -1.58 -7.19
CA ASP A 30 -6.74 -2.00 -8.25
C ASP A 30 -6.10 -3.36 -7.93
N GLY A 31 -6.58 -4.41 -8.61
CA GLY A 31 -6.09 -5.78 -8.45
C GLY A 31 -4.65 -6.00 -8.95
N THR A 32 -4.05 -5.05 -9.65
CA THR A 32 -2.69 -5.15 -10.19
C THR A 32 -1.61 -4.68 -9.22
N VAL A 33 -1.98 -4.02 -8.11
CA VAL A 33 -1.03 -3.48 -7.12
C VAL A 33 -0.05 -4.54 -6.59
N PRO A 34 -0.48 -5.76 -6.20
CA PRO A 34 0.45 -6.77 -5.70
C PRO A 34 1.49 -7.21 -6.74
N ALA A 35 1.09 -7.33 -8.01
CA ALA A 35 2.00 -7.68 -9.09
C ALA A 35 2.99 -6.54 -9.35
N ALA A 36 2.52 -5.29 -9.36
CA ALA A 36 3.36 -4.13 -9.63
C ALA A 36 4.43 -3.94 -8.56
N VAL A 37 4.05 -4.10 -7.28
CA VAL A 37 4.98 -4.02 -6.15
C VAL A 37 6.00 -5.15 -6.21
N ARG A 38 5.56 -6.39 -6.44
CA ARG A 38 6.45 -7.55 -6.57
C ARG A 38 7.45 -7.38 -7.70
N ASP A 39 7.03 -6.88 -8.85
CA ASP A 39 7.91 -6.66 -10.00
C ASP A 39 8.98 -5.60 -9.70
N LEU A 40 8.61 -4.52 -9.02
CA LEU A 40 9.55 -3.48 -8.61
C LEU A 40 10.58 -4.02 -7.61
N VAL A 41 10.14 -4.75 -6.58
CA VAL A 41 11.04 -5.39 -5.62
C VAL A 41 11.93 -6.43 -6.31
N GLY A 42 11.38 -7.25 -7.20
CA GLY A 42 12.10 -8.27 -7.95
C GLY A 42 13.17 -7.70 -8.88
N ARG A 43 13.00 -6.46 -9.36
CA ARG A 43 14.01 -5.68 -10.09
C ARG A 43 15.08 -5.05 -9.18
N GLY A 44 14.96 -5.22 -7.87
CA GLY A 44 15.90 -4.72 -6.86
C GLY A 44 15.68 -3.27 -6.47
N HIS A 45 14.47 -2.73 -6.62
CA HIS A 45 14.12 -1.41 -6.09
C HIS A 45 13.70 -1.49 -4.61
N GLU A 46 14.03 -0.44 -3.85
CA GLU A 46 13.57 -0.30 -2.47
C GLU A 46 12.16 0.29 -2.49
N VAL A 47 11.14 -0.55 -2.28
CA VAL A 47 9.74 -0.13 -2.36
C VAL A 47 9.17 0.13 -0.97
N THR A 48 8.69 1.35 -0.75
CA THR A 48 7.94 1.74 0.46
C THR A 48 6.50 2.08 0.06
N VAL A 49 5.54 1.40 0.67
CA VAL A 49 4.10 1.60 0.48
C VAL A 49 3.53 2.26 1.74
N LEU A 50 3.11 3.52 1.63
CA LEU A 50 2.29 4.18 2.63
C LEU A 50 0.82 4.00 2.25
N SER A 51 0.09 3.21 3.03
CA SER A 51 -1.30 2.88 2.74
C SER A 51 -2.24 3.54 3.75
N PRO A 52 -2.90 4.66 3.41
CA PRO A 52 -4.00 5.18 4.22
C PRO A 52 -5.20 4.23 4.20
N SER A 53 -5.84 4.00 5.36
CA SER A 53 -7.02 3.14 5.46
C SER A 53 -8.30 3.81 5.01
N SER A 54 -8.69 3.61 3.74
CA SER A 54 -9.99 4.09 3.24
C SER A 54 -11.17 3.48 3.98
N VAL A 55 -11.06 2.23 4.43
CA VAL A 55 -12.12 1.54 5.19
C VAL A 55 -12.37 2.22 6.54
N ASP A 56 -11.32 2.54 7.28
CA ASP A 56 -11.43 3.25 8.57
C ASP A 56 -11.85 4.71 8.36
N PHE A 57 -11.36 5.38 7.32
CA PHE A 57 -11.84 6.72 6.96
C PHE A 57 -13.33 6.74 6.65
N GLU A 58 -13.82 5.83 5.81
CA GLU A 58 -15.22 5.72 5.44
C GLU A 58 -16.11 5.44 6.67
N ARG A 59 -15.59 4.66 7.64
CA ARG A 59 -16.28 4.38 8.91
C ARG A 59 -16.47 5.62 9.78
N LEU A 60 -15.57 6.60 9.70
CA LEU A 60 -15.68 7.87 10.44
C LEU A 60 -16.75 8.80 9.85
N VAL A 61 -16.92 8.78 8.52
CA VAL A 61 -17.80 9.72 7.81
C VAL A 61 -19.15 9.12 7.41
N SER A 62 -19.29 7.78 7.44
CA SER A 62 -20.49 7.08 6.98
C SER A 62 -20.83 5.85 7.81
N ARG A 63 -22.09 5.41 7.69
CA ARG A 63 -22.59 4.23 8.42
C ARG A 63 -22.38 2.96 7.62
N ILE A 64 -21.20 2.37 7.74
CA ILE A 64 -20.93 1.01 7.22
C ILE A 64 -21.57 -0.04 8.17
N PRO A 65 -22.31 -1.03 7.65
CA PRO A 65 -22.76 -2.18 8.43
C PRO A 65 -21.57 -2.94 9.04
N ARG A 66 -21.71 -3.43 10.28
CA ARG A 66 -20.61 -4.06 11.04
C ARG A 66 -19.95 -5.21 10.26
N MET A 67 -20.74 -6.13 9.73
CA MET A 67 -20.17 -7.28 9.00
C MET A 67 -19.39 -6.86 7.75
N SER A 68 -19.90 -5.90 6.98
CA SER A 68 -19.21 -5.37 5.81
C SER A 68 -17.87 -4.72 6.19
N TYR A 69 -17.85 -3.95 7.28
CA TYR A 69 -16.63 -3.33 7.79
C TYR A 69 -15.57 -4.37 8.21
N GLU A 70 -15.96 -5.42 8.94
CA GLU A 70 -15.01 -6.48 9.34
C GLU A 70 -14.42 -7.22 8.14
N VAL A 71 -15.24 -7.52 7.13
CA VAL A 71 -14.77 -8.15 5.88
C VAL A 71 -13.78 -7.26 5.15
N LEU A 72 -14.12 -5.97 4.96
CA LEU A 72 -13.23 -5.01 4.28
C LEU A 72 -11.91 -4.84 5.03
N LYS A 73 -11.94 -4.82 6.37
CA LYS A 73 -10.74 -4.73 7.20
C LYS A 73 -9.86 -5.98 7.04
N LEU A 74 -10.45 -7.17 6.99
CA LEU A 74 -9.72 -8.42 6.72
C LEU A 74 -9.11 -8.46 5.31
N GLU A 75 -9.87 -8.06 4.29
CA GLU A 75 -9.37 -7.98 2.92
C GLU A 75 -8.19 -7.02 2.80
N ARG A 76 -8.30 -5.85 3.44
CA ARG A 76 -7.22 -4.88 3.52
C ARG A 76 -5.99 -5.46 4.19
N GLN A 77 -6.15 -6.08 5.37
CA GLN A 77 -5.04 -6.70 6.09
C GLN A 77 -4.33 -7.75 5.24
N ASN A 78 -5.08 -8.64 4.60
CA ASN A 78 -4.52 -9.65 3.69
C ASN A 78 -3.74 -9.02 2.53
N ARG A 79 -4.24 -7.90 1.99
CA ARG A 79 -3.55 -7.18 0.92
C ARG A 79 -2.24 -6.57 1.41
N LEU A 80 -2.24 -5.86 2.52
CA LEU A 80 -1.02 -5.26 3.08
C LEU A 80 0.01 -6.33 3.45
N THR A 81 -0.42 -7.46 4.03
CA THR A 81 0.44 -8.62 4.29
C THR A 81 1.03 -9.19 2.99
N THR A 82 0.27 -9.23 1.90
CA THR A 82 0.76 -9.69 0.59
C THR A 82 1.84 -8.75 0.02
N LEU A 83 1.65 -7.43 0.18
CA LEU A 83 2.65 -6.44 -0.25
C LEU A 83 3.92 -6.55 0.59
N ALA A 84 3.80 -6.66 1.91
CA ALA A 84 4.94 -6.86 2.80
C ALA A 84 5.69 -8.16 2.50
N GLY A 85 4.95 -9.26 2.28
CA GLY A 85 5.52 -10.55 1.87
C GLY A 85 6.20 -10.55 0.50
N SER A 86 5.96 -9.53 -0.32
CA SER A 86 6.68 -9.32 -1.58
C SER A 86 8.03 -8.61 -1.40
N GLY A 87 8.40 -8.25 -0.15
CA GLY A 87 9.64 -7.56 0.20
C GLY A 87 9.53 -6.04 0.21
N ALA A 88 8.33 -5.47 0.03
CA ALA A 88 8.11 -4.04 0.20
C ALA A 88 7.97 -3.67 1.68
N GLN A 89 8.44 -2.49 2.03
CA GLN A 89 8.16 -1.89 3.34
C GLN A 89 6.74 -1.31 3.31
N VAL A 90 5.86 -1.78 4.19
CA VAL A 90 4.46 -1.36 4.22
C VAL A 90 4.17 -0.60 5.50
N ILE A 91 3.59 0.59 5.36
CA ILE A 91 3.17 1.49 6.44
C ILE A 91 1.65 1.54 6.38
N ASP A 92 0.97 0.95 7.35
CA ASP A 92 -0.48 1.07 7.46
C ASP A 92 -0.81 2.35 8.23
N TRP A 93 -1.45 3.29 7.55
CA TRP A 93 -1.75 4.60 8.12
C TRP A 93 -3.24 4.72 8.44
N MET A 94 -3.52 4.68 9.74
CA MET A 94 -4.86 4.81 10.29
C MET A 94 -5.29 6.28 10.39
N PRO A 95 -6.59 6.60 10.23
CA PRO A 95 -7.08 7.98 10.22
C PRO A 95 -6.96 8.71 11.56
N ASP A 96 -6.83 7.97 12.67
CA ASP A 96 -6.65 8.50 14.03
C ASP A 96 -5.17 8.73 14.39
N MET A 97 -4.27 8.51 13.44
CA MET A 97 -2.82 8.63 13.61
C MET A 97 -2.26 9.76 12.76
N ASP A 98 -1.35 10.56 13.31
CA ASP A 98 -0.62 11.55 12.52
C ASP A 98 0.33 10.87 11.54
N LEU A 99 0.52 11.45 10.35
CA LEU A 99 1.45 10.91 9.34
C LEU A 99 2.87 10.75 9.89
N SER A 100 3.33 11.69 10.72
CA SER A 100 4.66 11.62 11.35
C SER A 100 4.80 10.39 12.24
N GLN A 101 3.75 10.02 12.98
CA GLN A 101 3.72 8.82 13.83
C GLN A 101 3.72 7.55 12.97
N ALA A 102 2.93 7.50 11.90
CA ALA A 102 2.89 6.37 10.98
C ALA A 102 4.27 6.11 10.33
N LEU A 103 4.94 7.15 9.85
CA LEU A 103 6.27 7.05 9.25
C LEU A 103 7.35 6.59 10.24
N MET A 104 7.19 6.86 11.54
CA MET A 104 8.14 6.44 12.57
C MET A 104 8.07 4.93 12.88
N GLN A 105 6.93 4.27 12.67
CA GLN A 105 6.77 2.81 12.88
C GLN A 105 7.72 1.99 11.99
N VAL A 106 8.18 2.60 10.90
CA VAL A 106 9.06 2.01 9.91
C VAL A 106 10.54 2.19 10.24
N ARG A 107 10.89 3.15 11.10
CA ARG A 107 12.27 3.48 11.47
C ARG A 107 12.83 2.68 12.66
N GLY A 108 12.31 1.47 12.90
CA GLY A 108 12.73 0.63 14.02
C GLY A 108 14.22 0.27 13.99
N TYR A 109 15.00 1.04 14.74
CA TYR A 109 15.89 0.49 15.77
C TYR A 109 15.08 0.29 17.05
#